data_AF-A0A4R6IIU6-F1
#
_entry.id   AF-A0A4R6IIU6-F1
#
_cell.length_a   1.000
_cell.length_b   1.000
_cell.length_c   1.000
_cell.angle_alpha   90.00
_cell.angle_beta   90.00
_cell.angle_gamma   90.00
#
_symmetry.space_group_name_H-M   'P 1'
#
loop_
_entity.id
_entity.type
_entity.pdbx_description
1 polymer ?
#
loop_
_entity_poly.entity_id
_entity_poly.type
_entity_poly.pdbx_seq_one_letter_code
_entity_poly.pdbx_strand_id
1 'polypeptide(L)'
;MNRIFKNVGTRSVLYGAHCFFIHPFFVAAAWWKLYGFPWDPRLWVAFFVHDLGYIGKPNMDGIEGEEHPILGALIMDFLFGKEWGDFTLFHSRFFAKKLGGQYSKLCVADKMAFQLTPRWLYLPMVNWTGEIHEYMKQADSGKYSSENRDTSTQITWHTGVCKYMAAWIEQHKEIKPDTWTKGVIND
;
A
#
# COMPACT_ATOMS: atom_id res chain seq x y z
N MET A 1 11.65 16.69 -21.52
CA MET A 1 11.25 15.43 -20.87
C MET A 1 10.35 15.78 -19.68
N ASN A 2 9.05 15.49 -19.78
CA ASN A 2 8.02 16.00 -18.84
C ASN A 2 8.34 15.63 -17.38
N ARG A 3 8.28 16.63 -16.49
CA ARG A 3 8.64 16.57 -15.06
C ARG A 3 7.88 15.48 -14.29
N ILE A 4 6.67 15.12 -14.75
CA ILE A 4 5.81 14.08 -14.17
C ILE A 4 6.41 12.67 -14.34
N PHE A 5 7.06 12.35 -15.47
CA PHE A 5 7.66 11.02 -15.69
C PHE A 5 8.96 10.79 -14.90
N LYS A 6 9.51 11.81 -14.26
CA LYS A 6 10.68 11.68 -13.39
C LYS A 6 10.31 11.21 -11.98
N ASN A 7 9.06 11.38 -11.56
CA ASN A 7 8.65 11.12 -10.18
C ASN A 7 8.47 9.62 -9.96
N VAL A 8 8.97 9.10 -8.83
CA VAL A 8 8.88 7.67 -8.50
C VAL A 8 7.43 7.21 -8.38
N GLY A 9 6.54 8.03 -7.82
CA GLY A 9 5.12 7.69 -7.67
C GLY A 9 4.41 7.47 -9.02
N THR A 10 4.62 8.35 -10.00
CA THR A 10 4.06 8.14 -11.35
C THR A 10 4.59 6.86 -12.00
N ARG A 11 5.89 6.58 -11.85
CA ARG A 11 6.48 5.34 -12.38
C ARG A 11 5.91 4.11 -11.68
N SER A 12 5.67 4.19 -10.36
CA SER A 12 5.02 3.12 -9.58
C SER A 12 3.63 2.78 -10.12
N VAL A 13 2.80 3.80 -10.37
CA VAL A 13 1.42 3.61 -10.89
C VAL A 13 1.41 3.11 -12.35
N LEU A 14 2.40 3.46 -13.17
CA LEU A 14 2.43 3.03 -14.57
C LEU A 14 3.04 1.65 -14.78
N TYR A 15 4.07 1.27 -14.01
CA TYR A 15 4.82 0.03 -14.23
C TYR A 15 5.61 -0.48 -13.00
N GLY A 16 5.35 0.04 -11.81
CA GLY A 16 5.99 -0.40 -10.56
C GLY A 16 5.08 -1.24 -9.66
N ALA A 17 5.30 -1.14 -8.34
CA ALA A 17 4.53 -1.94 -7.36
C ALA A 17 3.02 -1.69 -7.45
N HIS A 18 2.61 -0.43 -7.68
CA HIS A 18 1.20 -0.03 -7.73
C HIS A 18 0.69 0.08 -9.16
N CYS A 19 1.25 -0.70 -10.09
CA CYS A 19 0.88 -0.66 -11.50
C CYS A 19 -0.63 -0.83 -11.69
N PHE A 20 -1.29 0.19 -12.26
CA PHE A 20 -2.76 0.32 -12.32
C PHE A 20 -3.47 -0.85 -13.01
N PHE A 21 -2.80 -1.53 -13.93
CA PHE A 21 -3.38 -2.69 -14.65
C PHE A 21 -2.89 -4.05 -14.13
N ILE A 22 -2.13 -4.08 -13.04
CA ILE A 22 -1.63 -5.31 -12.40
C ILE A 22 -2.09 -5.39 -10.95
N HIS A 23 -1.73 -4.39 -10.13
CA HIS A 23 -1.96 -4.38 -8.69
C HIS A 23 -3.43 -4.58 -8.29
N PRO A 24 -4.42 -3.92 -8.92
CA PRO A 24 -5.83 -4.11 -8.55
C PRO A 24 -6.33 -5.55 -8.65
N PHE A 25 -5.75 -6.35 -9.56
CA PHE A 25 -6.10 -7.77 -9.68
C PHE A 25 -5.51 -8.61 -8.55
N PHE A 26 -4.31 -8.28 -8.06
CA PHE A 26 -3.77 -8.90 -6.85
C PHE A 26 -4.55 -8.48 -5.60
N VAL A 27 -5.02 -7.23 -5.53
CA VAL A 27 -5.94 -6.78 -4.47
C VAL A 27 -7.26 -7.55 -4.53
N ALA A 28 -7.84 -7.75 -5.72
CA ALA A 28 -9.06 -8.54 -5.87
C ALA A 28 -8.86 -10.02 -5.48
N ALA A 29 -7.72 -10.63 -5.84
CA ALA A 29 -7.37 -11.99 -5.44
C ALA A 29 -7.16 -12.11 -3.92
N ALA A 30 -6.50 -11.12 -3.32
CA ALA A 30 -6.34 -11.02 -1.86
C ALA A 30 -7.67 -10.86 -1.15
N TRP A 31 -8.54 -9.98 -1.66
CA TRP A 31 -9.90 -9.80 -1.15
C TRP A 31 -10.68 -11.10 -1.19
N TRP A 32 -10.64 -11.83 -2.32
CA TRP A 32 -11.31 -13.13 -2.43
C TRP A 32 -10.81 -14.11 -1.37
N LYS A 33 -9.49 -14.21 -1.20
CA LYS A 33 -8.89 -15.11 -0.20
C LYS A 33 -9.28 -14.75 1.24
N LEU A 34 -9.46 -13.47 1.54
CA LEU A 34 -9.79 -13.00 2.90
C LEU A 34 -11.30 -13.00 3.19
N TYR A 35 -12.11 -12.57 2.23
CA TYR A 35 -13.50 -12.14 2.47
C TYR A 35 -14.52 -12.73 1.49
N GLY A 36 -14.09 -13.57 0.54
CA GLY A 36 -14.96 -14.09 -0.53
C GLY A 36 -14.97 -13.20 -1.77
N PHE A 37 -15.57 -13.70 -2.86
CA PHE A 37 -15.51 -13.03 -4.17
C PHE A 37 -16.10 -11.60 -4.11
N PRO A 38 -15.43 -10.57 -4.68
CA PRO A 38 -15.86 -9.18 -4.61
C PRO A 38 -17.01 -8.89 -5.59
N TRP A 39 -18.22 -9.32 -5.25
CA TRP A 39 -19.41 -9.09 -6.08
C TRP A 39 -19.83 -7.63 -6.17
N ASP A 40 -19.47 -6.81 -5.18
CA ASP A 40 -19.80 -5.39 -5.16
C ASP A 40 -18.91 -4.61 -6.14
N PRO A 41 -19.48 -3.96 -7.19
CA PRO A 41 -18.70 -3.21 -8.17
C PRO A 41 -17.92 -2.03 -7.54
N ARG A 42 -18.37 -1.51 -6.40
CA ARG A 42 -17.67 -0.42 -5.69
C ARG A 42 -16.31 -0.87 -5.16
N LEU A 43 -16.17 -2.15 -4.81
CA LEU A 43 -14.87 -2.74 -4.44
C LEU A 43 -13.89 -2.69 -5.61
N TRP A 44 -14.35 -3.03 -6.82
CA TRP A 44 -13.51 -2.95 -8.01
C TRP A 44 -13.04 -1.53 -8.25
N VAL A 45 -13.93 -0.53 -8.17
CA VAL A 45 -13.52 0.88 -8.30
C VAL A 45 -12.49 1.23 -7.21
N ALA A 46 -12.72 0.84 -5.95
CA ALA A 46 -11.76 1.06 -4.87
C ALA A 46 -10.38 0.45 -5.16
N PHE A 47 -10.33 -0.78 -5.67
CA PHE A 47 -9.08 -1.46 -6.02
C PHE A 47 -8.30 -0.69 -7.09
N PHE A 48 -8.97 -0.15 -8.09
CA PHE A 48 -8.31 0.60 -9.17
C PHE A 48 -7.86 2.00 -8.73
N VAL A 49 -8.58 2.66 -7.82
CA VAL A 49 -8.32 4.08 -7.52
C VAL A 49 -7.50 4.33 -6.26
N HIS A 50 -7.39 3.36 -5.33
CA HIS A 50 -6.82 3.60 -4.00
C HIS A 50 -5.39 4.17 -4.02
N ASP A 51 -4.56 3.74 -4.97
CA ASP A 51 -3.16 4.16 -5.10
C ASP A 51 -2.91 5.27 -6.15
N LEU A 52 -3.95 5.77 -6.84
CA LEU A 52 -3.75 6.80 -7.87
C LEU A 52 -3.17 8.09 -7.32
N GLY A 53 -3.28 8.33 -6.00
CA GLY A 53 -2.67 9.49 -5.34
C GLY A 53 -1.15 9.50 -5.36
N TYR A 54 -0.48 8.41 -5.76
CA TYR A 54 0.95 8.41 -6.04
C TYR A 54 1.33 9.16 -7.32
N ILE A 55 0.38 9.42 -8.23
CA ILE A 55 0.67 10.15 -9.47
C ILE A 55 1.23 11.54 -9.13
N GLY A 56 2.44 11.81 -9.62
CA GLY A 56 3.13 13.07 -9.40
C GLY A 56 3.91 13.15 -8.08
N LYS A 57 3.83 12.15 -7.20
CA LYS A 57 4.55 12.16 -5.90
C LYS A 57 6.05 11.86 -6.06
N PRO A 58 6.94 12.65 -5.45
CA PRO A 58 8.39 12.51 -5.62
C PRO A 58 9.00 11.37 -4.79
N ASN A 59 8.24 10.79 -3.86
CA ASN A 59 8.60 9.68 -2.99
C ASN A 59 7.38 8.76 -2.77
N MET A 60 7.62 7.54 -2.31
CA MET A 60 6.57 6.57 -1.97
C MET A 60 6.18 6.66 -0.51
N ASP A 61 7.16 6.69 0.37
CA ASP A 61 7.01 6.63 1.81
C ASP A 61 7.58 7.87 2.49
N GLY A 62 7.82 8.96 1.75
CA GLY A 62 8.06 10.28 2.35
C GLY A 62 6.75 10.98 2.68
N ILE A 63 6.86 12.23 3.13
CA ILE A 63 5.70 13.04 3.56
C ILE A 63 4.65 13.14 2.45
N GLU A 64 5.09 13.38 1.21
CA GLU A 64 4.20 13.54 0.06
C GLU A 64 3.58 12.22 -0.39
N GLY A 65 4.34 11.13 -0.37
CA GLY A 65 3.90 9.79 -0.77
C GLY A 65 2.91 9.19 0.21
N GLU A 66 3.06 9.44 1.52
CA GLU A 66 2.10 8.99 2.55
C GLU A 66 0.68 9.55 2.36
N GLU A 67 0.52 10.64 1.62
CA GLU A 67 -0.77 11.24 1.29
C GLU A 67 -1.49 10.58 0.10
N HIS A 68 -0.92 9.54 -0.52
CA HIS A 68 -1.56 8.83 -1.64
C HIS A 68 -3.03 8.39 -1.40
N PRO A 69 -3.49 8.07 -0.17
CA PRO A 69 -4.88 7.64 0.02
C PRO A 69 -5.91 8.73 -0.27
N ILE A 70 -5.52 10.01 -0.20
CA ILE A 70 -6.45 11.14 -0.29
C ILE A 70 -7.17 11.17 -1.64
N LEU A 71 -6.44 11.01 -2.75
CA LEU A 71 -7.06 11.10 -4.08
C LEU A 71 -8.08 9.98 -4.30
N GLY A 72 -7.71 8.73 -3.98
CA GLY A 72 -8.61 7.59 -4.09
C GLY A 72 -9.85 7.76 -3.22
N ALA A 73 -9.69 8.27 -1.99
CA ALA A 73 -10.80 8.56 -1.08
C ALA A 73 -11.75 9.64 -1.64
N LEU A 74 -11.22 10.74 -2.19
CA LEU A 74 -12.05 11.79 -2.79
C LEU A 74 -12.87 11.28 -3.98
N ILE A 75 -12.28 10.41 -4.82
CA ILE A 75 -12.99 9.78 -5.93
C ILE A 75 -14.12 8.89 -5.40
N MET A 76 -13.83 8.06 -4.40
CA MET A 76 -14.81 7.12 -3.85
C MET A 76 -15.93 7.81 -3.07
N ASP A 77 -15.61 8.90 -2.35
CA ASP A 77 -16.59 9.75 -1.68
C ASP A 77 -17.52 10.41 -2.72
N PHE A 78 -16.95 11.00 -3.78
CA PHE A 78 -17.74 11.62 -4.83
C PHE A 78 -18.68 10.63 -5.54
N LEU A 79 -18.22 9.41 -5.80
CA LEU A 79 -19.00 8.41 -6.54
C LEU A 79 -20.00 7.64 -5.69
N PHE A 80 -19.65 7.32 -4.43
CA PHE A 80 -20.38 6.35 -3.60
C PHE A 80 -20.61 6.81 -2.15
N GLY A 81 -20.20 8.04 -1.82
CA GLY A 81 -20.42 8.68 -0.53
C GLY A 81 -19.32 8.42 0.50
N LYS A 82 -19.40 9.18 1.60
CA LYS A 82 -18.37 9.26 2.64
C LYS A 82 -17.89 7.92 3.19
N GLU A 83 -18.78 6.94 3.34
CA GLU A 83 -18.42 5.61 3.83
C GLU A 83 -17.38 4.93 2.92
N TRP A 84 -17.54 5.06 1.59
CA TRP A 84 -16.59 4.53 0.61
C TRP A 84 -15.33 5.40 0.51
N GLY A 85 -15.47 6.70 0.70
CA GLY A 85 -14.34 7.61 0.88
C GLY A 85 -13.44 7.18 2.04
N ASP A 86 -14.02 6.99 3.24
CA ASP A 86 -13.31 6.55 4.44
C ASP A 86 -12.74 5.13 4.27
N PHE A 87 -13.50 4.22 3.69
CA PHE A 87 -13.03 2.86 3.36
C PHE A 87 -11.75 2.89 2.52
N THR A 88 -11.68 3.77 1.52
CA THR A 88 -10.49 3.93 0.69
C THR A 88 -9.41 4.78 1.38
N LEU A 89 -9.75 5.82 2.15
CA LEU A 89 -8.78 6.66 2.86
C LEU A 89 -7.94 5.84 3.85
N PHE A 90 -8.60 4.92 4.57
CA PHE A 90 -7.99 4.12 5.61
C PHE A 90 -7.34 2.82 5.10
N HIS A 91 -7.03 2.72 3.80
CA HIS A 91 -6.27 1.60 3.26
C HIS A 91 -4.76 1.66 3.62
N SER A 92 -4.25 2.83 4.04
CA SER A 92 -2.87 2.98 4.53
C SER A 92 -2.82 2.93 6.06
N ARG A 93 -2.04 1.98 6.63
CA ARG A 93 -1.85 1.85 8.09
C ARG A 93 -1.32 3.12 8.73
N PHE A 94 -0.29 3.71 8.11
CA PHE A 94 0.36 4.92 8.61
C PHE A 94 -0.58 6.12 8.54
N PHE A 95 -1.27 6.30 7.41
CA PHE A 95 -2.20 7.41 7.23
C PHE A 95 -3.42 7.30 8.16
N ALA A 96 -3.98 6.09 8.32
CA ALA A 96 -5.04 5.83 9.28
C ALA A 96 -4.62 6.20 10.70
N LYS A 97 -3.41 5.78 11.12
CA LYS A 97 -2.90 6.11 12.44
C LYS A 97 -2.63 7.60 12.64
N LYS A 98 -2.13 8.30 11.61
CA LYS A 98 -1.95 9.76 11.61
C LYS A 98 -3.27 10.50 11.87
N LEU A 99 -4.39 9.96 11.38
CA LEU A 99 -5.72 10.52 11.61
C LEU A 99 -6.42 9.96 12.86
N GLY A 100 -5.77 9.10 13.65
CA GLY A 100 -6.38 8.43 14.79
C GLY A 100 -7.49 7.42 14.42
N GLY A 101 -7.55 7.00 13.16
CA GLY A 101 -8.55 6.10 12.60
C GLY A 101 -8.12 4.63 12.60
N GLN A 102 -9.10 3.75 12.42
CA GLN A 102 -8.90 2.31 12.21
C GLN A 102 -8.68 2.04 10.72
N TYR A 103 -7.71 1.19 10.37
CA TYR A 103 -7.50 0.77 8.99
C TYR A 103 -8.71 0.00 8.44
N SER A 104 -8.94 0.09 7.14
CA SER A 104 -10.08 -0.57 6.47
C SER A 104 -9.76 -2.01 6.03
N LYS A 105 -10.78 -2.77 5.63
CA LYS A 105 -10.57 -4.09 4.98
C LYS A 105 -9.75 -3.98 3.68
N LEU A 106 -9.82 -2.84 3.00
CA LEU A 106 -8.99 -2.58 1.82
C LEU A 106 -7.50 -2.58 2.18
N CYS A 107 -7.13 -2.02 3.36
CA CYS A 107 -5.75 -2.07 3.86
C CYS A 107 -5.25 -3.52 3.96
N VAL A 108 -6.05 -4.42 4.54
CA VAL A 108 -5.64 -5.81 4.73
C VAL A 108 -5.48 -6.52 3.39
N ALA A 109 -6.44 -6.30 2.47
CA ALA A 109 -6.37 -6.85 1.12
C ALA A 109 -5.14 -6.33 0.36
N ASP A 110 -4.82 -5.06 0.45
CA ASP A 110 -3.62 -4.45 -0.14
C ASP A 110 -2.32 -5.07 0.42
N LYS A 111 -2.21 -5.25 1.75
CA LYS A 111 -1.02 -5.92 2.33
C LYS A 111 -0.91 -7.38 1.90
N MET A 112 -2.02 -8.07 1.71
CA MET A 112 -2.00 -9.43 1.16
C MET A 112 -1.65 -9.43 -0.34
N ALA A 113 -2.07 -8.43 -1.12
CA ALA A 113 -1.74 -8.30 -2.53
C ALA A 113 -0.22 -8.26 -2.75
N PHE A 114 0.51 -7.54 -1.89
CA PHE A 114 1.98 -7.56 -1.87
C PHE A 114 2.54 -8.99 -1.70
N GLN A 115 1.95 -9.81 -0.84
CA GLN A 115 2.39 -11.20 -0.65
C GLN A 115 2.05 -12.13 -1.82
N LEU A 116 0.89 -11.91 -2.44
CA LEU A 116 0.43 -12.70 -3.57
C LEU A 116 1.17 -12.35 -4.86
N THR A 117 1.70 -11.13 -4.96
CA THR A 117 2.50 -10.70 -6.10
C THR A 117 3.78 -11.53 -6.16
N PRO A 118 4.01 -12.30 -7.25
CA PRO A 118 5.19 -13.14 -7.34
C PRO A 118 6.47 -12.30 -7.28
N ARG A 119 7.45 -12.74 -6.49
CA ARG A 119 8.73 -12.03 -6.34
C ARG A 119 9.42 -11.73 -7.68
N TRP A 120 9.33 -12.66 -8.63
CA TRP A 120 9.92 -12.50 -9.98
C TRP A 120 9.27 -11.37 -10.79
N LEU A 121 8.04 -10.97 -10.43
CA LEU A 121 7.35 -9.82 -11.02
C LEU A 121 7.62 -8.56 -10.17
N TYR A 122 7.45 -8.67 -8.85
CA TYR A 122 7.57 -7.54 -7.92
C TYR A 122 8.96 -6.91 -7.96
N LEU A 123 10.03 -7.69 -7.75
CA LEU A 123 11.38 -7.14 -7.64
C LEU A 123 11.83 -6.40 -8.90
N PRO A 124 11.65 -6.93 -10.13
CA PRO A 124 11.96 -6.17 -11.34
C PRO A 124 11.19 -4.85 -11.44
N MET A 125 9.89 -4.83 -11.11
CA MET A 125 9.07 -3.61 -11.13
C MET A 125 9.64 -2.54 -10.20
N VAL A 126 9.90 -2.88 -8.92
CA VAL A 126 10.40 -1.91 -7.94
C VAL A 126 11.86 -1.50 -8.15
N ASN A 127 12.66 -2.33 -8.82
CA ASN A 127 14.00 -1.93 -9.27
C ASN A 127 13.91 -0.92 -10.41
N TRP A 128 13.03 -1.13 -11.39
CA TRP A 128 12.91 -0.26 -12.55
C TRP A 128 12.37 1.13 -12.19
N THR A 129 11.44 1.20 -11.25
CA THR A 129 10.92 2.47 -10.74
C THR A 129 11.86 3.13 -9.74
N GLY A 130 12.73 2.36 -9.07
CA GLY A 130 13.63 2.82 -8.01
C GLY A 130 13.00 2.85 -6.62
N GLU A 131 11.76 2.39 -6.48
CA GLU A 131 11.04 2.29 -5.19
C GLU A 131 11.84 1.47 -4.16
N ILE A 132 12.50 0.40 -4.60
CA ILE A 132 13.24 -0.51 -3.73
C ILE A 132 14.34 0.19 -2.93
N HIS A 133 14.97 1.22 -3.51
CA HIS A 133 16.02 1.97 -2.83
C HIS A 133 15.46 2.83 -1.70
N GLU A 134 14.26 3.36 -1.87
CA GLU A 134 13.56 4.11 -0.84
C GLU A 134 13.13 3.17 0.29
N TYR A 135 12.46 2.07 -0.04
CA TYR A 135 11.98 1.11 0.95
C TYR A 135 13.10 0.54 1.83
N MET A 136 14.22 0.13 1.23
CA MET A 136 15.35 -0.41 1.98
C MET A 136 16.03 0.66 2.83
N LYS A 137 16.19 1.88 2.33
CA LYS A 137 16.74 3.01 3.11
C LYS A 137 15.86 3.33 4.33
N GLN A 138 14.55 3.26 4.19
CA GLN A 138 13.62 3.51 5.31
C GLN A 138 13.57 2.36 6.32
N ALA A 139 13.80 1.12 5.88
CA ALA A 139 14.00 -0.02 6.78
C ALA A 139 15.25 0.18 7.65
N ASP A 140 16.35 0.64 7.05
CA ASP A 140 17.59 0.95 7.77
C ASP A 140 17.43 2.13 8.74
N SER A 141 16.64 3.15 8.38
CA SER A 141 16.37 4.31 9.24
C SER A 141 15.44 3.99 10.42
N GLY A 142 14.89 2.78 10.50
CA GLY A 142 14.02 2.35 11.58
C GLY A 142 12.57 2.81 11.49
N LYS A 143 12.12 3.37 10.34
CA LYS A 143 10.70 3.72 10.16
C LYS A 143 9.82 2.48 10.31
N TYR A 144 10.25 1.36 9.72
CA TYR A 144 9.63 0.06 9.88
C TYR A 144 10.21 -0.69 11.09
N SER A 145 10.35 -0.03 12.24
CA SER A 145 11.06 -0.59 13.41
C SER A 145 10.53 -1.95 13.89
N SER A 146 9.26 -2.25 13.63
CA SER A 146 8.58 -3.53 13.90
C SER A 146 8.63 -4.54 12.75
N GLU A 147 9.09 -4.14 11.57
CA GLU A 147 9.21 -4.97 10.36
C GLU A 147 10.66 -5.46 10.13
N ASN A 148 10.86 -6.27 9.08
CA ASN A 148 12.19 -6.79 8.77
C ASN A 148 13.19 -5.68 8.41
N ARG A 149 14.30 -5.64 9.14
CA ARG A 149 15.40 -4.70 8.91
C ARG A 149 16.57 -5.30 8.14
N ASP A 150 16.52 -6.58 7.82
CA ASP A 150 17.59 -7.22 7.06
C ASP A 150 17.53 -6.78 5.59
N THR A 151 18.32 -5.77 5.27
CA THR A 151 18.51 -5.15 3.96
C THR A 151 19.75 -5.68 3.24
N SER A 152 20.37 -6.77 3.72
CA SER A 152 21.57 -7.36 3.13
C SER A 152 21.42 -7.68 1.63
N THR A 153 20.24 -8.16 1.24
CA THR A 153 19.84 -8.32 -0.16
C THR A 153 18.37 -7.96 -0.32
N GLN A 154 17.95 -7.58 -1.53
CA GLN A 154 16.54 -7.35 -1.85
C GLN A 154 15.67 -8.60 -1.64
N ILE A 155 16.21 -9.80 -1.86
CA ILE A 155 15.49 -11.06 -1.64
C ILE A 155 15.27 -11.29 -0.14
N THR A 156 16.31 -11.08 0.67
CA THR A 156 16.24 -11.21 2.13
C THR A 156 15.24 -10.19 2.70
N TRP A 157 15.37 -8.93 2.29
CA TRP A 157 14.45 -7.86 2.64
C TRP A 157 13.00 -8.24 2.31
N HIS A 158 12.72 -8.53 1.04
CA HIS A 158 11.38 -8.90 0.56
C HIS A 158 10.82 -10.11 1.31
N THR A 159 11.64 -11.12 1.57
CA THR A 159 11.20 -12.33 2.29
C THR A 159 10.79 -12.00 3.72
N GLY A 160 11.54 -11.16 4.42
CA GLY A 160 11.16 -10.75 5.77
C GLY A 160 9.97 -9.78 5.80
N VAL A 161 9.84 -8.87 4.82
CA VAL A 161 8.62 -8.04 4.69
C VAL A 161 7.40 -8.94 4.44
N CYS A 162 7.50 -9.94 3.55
CA CYS A 162 6.41 -10.90 3.36
C CYS A 162 6.07 -11.65 4.66
N LYS A 163 7.06 -12.10 5.43
CA LYS A 163 6.81 -12.78 6.72
C LYS A 163 6.12 -11.85 7.72
N TYR A 164 6.58 -10.61 7.83
CA TYR A 164 5.95 -9.60 8.69
C TYR A 164 4.50 -9.35 8.27
N MET A 165 4.26 -9.09 6.97
CA MET A 165 2.90 -8.85 6.46
C MET A 165 2.00 -10.06 6.72
N ALA A 166 2.50 -11.30 6.63
CA ALA A 166 1.71 -12.50 6.90
C ALA A 166 1.18 -12.50 8.33
N ALA A 167 2.08 -12.23 9.28
CA ALA A 167 1.73 -12.19 10.69
C ALA A 167 0.78 -11.02 10.99
N TRP A 168 1.04 -9.84 10.41
CA TRP A 168 0.17 -8.68 10.56
C TRP A 168 -1.23 -8.98 10.02
N ILE A 169 -1.35 -9.50 8.80
CA ILE A 169 -2.65 -9.84 8.19
C ILE A 169 -3.43 -10.84 9.04
N GLU A 170 -2.78 -11.92 9.51
CA GLU A 170 -3.47 -12.94 10.32
C GLU A 170 -4.08 -12.36 11.59
N GLN A 171 -3.38 -11.41 12.23
CA GLN A 171 -3.88 -10.74 13.43
C GLN A 171 -4.97 -9.69 13.13
N HIS A 172 -4.93 -9.06 11.95
CA HIS A 172 -5.69 -7.86 11.62
C HIS A 172 -6.82 -8.08 10.59
N LYS A 173 -6.95 -9.28 10.01
CA LYS A 173 -8.01 -9.58 9.01
C LYS A 173 -9.44 -9.35 9.51
N GLU A 174 -9.66 -9.45 10.82
CA GLU A 174 -10.92 -9.17 11.51
C GLU A 174 -11.04 -7.71 12.02
N ILE A 175 -10.22 -6.79 11.51
CA ILE A 175 -10.24 -5.35 11.86
C ILE A 175 -9.99 -5.11 13.36
N LYS A 176 -9.04 -5.85 13.94
CA LYS A 176 -8.56 -5.59 15.31
C LYS A 176 -7.71 -4.32 15.37
N PRO A 177 -7.61 -3.60 16.51
CA PRO A 177 -6.75 -2.41 16.61
C PRO A 177 -5.30 -2.69 16.18
N ASP A 178 -4.72 -1.82 15.34
CA ASP A 178 -3.32 -1.95 14.91
C ASP A 178 -2.37 -1.39 15.97
N THR A 179 -1.82 -2.27 16.79
CA THR A 179 -0.80 -1.96 17.80
C THR A 179 0.63 -2.09 17.27
N TRP A 180 0.81 -2.60 16.05
CA TRP A 180 2.12 -2.91 15.47
C TRP A 180 2.71 -1.74 14.72
N THR A 181 1.88 -1.03 13.94
CA THR A 181 2.30 0.16 13.23
C THR A 181 2.50 1.28 14.25
N LYS A 182 3.73 1.76 14.41
CA LYS A 182 4.00 2.95 15.20
C LYS A 182 3.74 4.15 14.30
N GLY A 183 2.69 4.92 14.60
CA GLY A 183 2.53 6.23 13.98
C GLY A 183 3.67 7.14 14.44
N VAL A 184 3.98 8.16 13.66
CA VAL A 184 4.63 9.34 14.24
C VAL A 184 3.62 9.90 15.22
N ILE A 185 3.79 9.59 16.51
CA ILE A 185 3.13 10.34 17.57
C ILE A 185 3.79 11.70 17.48
N ASN A 186 3.09 12.66 16.88
CA ASN A 186 3.43 14.05 17.12
C ASN A 186 3.05 14.30 18.59
N ASP A 187 4.05 14.27 19.46
CA ASP A 187 3.98 14.97 20.74
C ASP A 187 3.86 16.48 20.50
#